data_AF-A0A951YJR6-F1
#
_entry.id   AF-A0A951YJR6-F1
#
_cell.length_a   1.000
_cell.length_b   1.000
_cell.length_c   1.000
_cell.angle_alpha   90.00
_cell.angle_beta   90.00
_cell.angle_gamma   90.00
#
_symmetry.space_group_name_H-M   'P 1'
#
loop_
_entity.id
_entity.type
_entity.pdbx_description
1 polymer ?
#
loop_
_entity_poly.entity_id
_entity_poly.type
_entity_poly.pdbx_seq_one_letter_code
_entity_poly.pdbx_strand_id
1 'polypeptide(L)'
;MGFFSNLADALSHPKLADPVRGTAQVVSASMPPHQSGGGGMCSMSLVITIPDQPSVAVTKASIVTLAKWPMPGTLLPVLAERTDPKRFHIVWDEVPTGRDRGAQQAQQVAERLNGMAGGPAAATGAGPASRTTTSVTVNGAPATPADIAAFEAMTGMDLDGDGVVGGSGAPSSHQAPTRTVTAISGDALAQVLGKLAGSGAAPAAEEDTVSRLERAAALYESGALTHAEFEAAKRRILGDEA
;
A
#
# COMPACT_ATOMS: atom_id res chain seq x y z
N MET A 1 -12.05 -8.77 -24.60
CA MET A 1 -13.42 -8.95 -25.15
C MET A 1 -14.29 -9.56 -24.06
N GLY A 2 -15.34 -8.85 -23.65
CA GLY A 2 -16.28 -9.24 -22.60
C GLY A 2 -17.42 -8.22 -22.53
N PHE A 3 -18.21 -8.18 -23.61
CA PHE A 3 -19.23 -7.17 -23.95
C PHE A 3 -20.57 -7.31 -23.19
N PHE A 4 -20.61 -7.83 -21.96
CA PHE A 4 -21.89 -8.20 -21.31
C PHE A 4 -22.18 -7.62 -19.91
N SER A 5 -21.36 -6.72 -19.34
CA SER A 5 -21.58 -6.24 -17.97
C SER A 5 -22.45 -4.98 -17.81
N ASN A 6 -22.93 -4.37 -18.90
CA ASN A 6 -23.64 -3.08 -18.82
C ASN A 6 -25.18 -3.18 -18.87
N LEU A 7 -25.81 -4.36 -18.89
CA LEU A 7 -27.28 -4.43 -19.01
C LEU A 7 -28.03 -4.13 -17.70
N ALA A 8 -27.47 -4.48 -16.53
CA ALA A 8 -28.12 -4.22 -15.25
C ALA A 8 -27.97 -2.76 -14.78
N ASP A 9 -26.89 -2.08 -15.17
CA ASP A 9 -26.63 -0.67 -14.82
C ASP A 9 -27.32 0.29 -15.82
N ALA A 10 -27.34 -0.05 -17.13
CA ALA A 10 -27.93 0.79 -18.17
C ALA A 10 -29.45 0.98 -18.09
N LEU A 11 -30.17 0.22 -17.26
CA LEU A 11 -31.63 0.29 -17.14
C LEU A 11 -32.13 1.14 -15.96
N SER A 12 -31.25 1.76 -15.18
CA SER A 12 -31.66 2.57 -14.02
C SER A 12 -30.77 3.80 -13.77
N HIS A 13 -30.20 4.37 -14.82
CA HIS A 13 -29.52 5.66 -14.69
C HIS A 13 -30.57 6.75 -14.43
N PRO A 14 -30.47 7.53 -13.33
CA PRO A 14 -31.28 8.74 -13.21
C PRO A 14 -30.99 9.60 -14.43
N LYS A 15 -32.04 10.13 -15.06
CA LYS A 15 -31.87 11.10 -16.14
C LYS A 15 -31.34 12.39 -15.51
N LEU A 16 -30.02 12.60 -15.61
CA LEU A 16 -29.39 13.86 -15.23
C LEU A 16 -29.74 14.92 -16.28
N ALA A 17 -30.11 16.11 -15.82
CA ALA A 17 -30.45 17.25 -16.66
C ALA A 17 -29.19 18.02 -17.07
N ASP A 18 -28.31 18.34 -16.11
CA ASP A 18 -26.99 18.94 -16.33
C ASP A 18 -25.90 18.09 -15.67
N PRO A 19 -25.44 17.00 -16.34
CA PRO A 19 -24.43 16.11 -15.80
C PRO A 19 -23.04 16.77 -15.83
N VAL A 20 -22.44 16.92 -14.66
CA VAL A 20 -21.09 17.45 -14.46
C VAL A 20 -20.15 16.32 -14.05
N ARG A 21 -18.95 16.34 -14.63
CA ARG A 21 -17.87 15.42 -14.26
C ARG A 21 -17.36 15.74 -12.86
N GLY A 22 -17.23 14.70 -12.04
CA GLY A 22 -16.62 14.80 -10.73
C GLY A 22 -16.06 13.47 -10.25
N THR A 23 -15.76 13.42 -8.96
CA THR A 23 -15.18 12.24 -8.31
C THR A 23 -15.96 11.87 -7.06
N ALA A 24 -16.06 10.57 -6.80
CA ALA A 24 -16.56 10.02 -5.55
C ALA A 24 -15.44 9.34 -4.79
N GLN A 25 -15.06 9.87 -3.63
CA GLN A 25 -14.14 9.19 -2.73
C GLN A 25 -14.89 8.13 -1.93
N VAL A 26 -14.39 6.89 -1.98
CA VAL A 26 -14.96 5.78 -1.22
C VAL A 26 -14.48 5.88 0.22
N VAL A 27 -15.40 6.11 1.15
CA VAL A 27 -15.09 6.08 2.60
C VAL A 27 -15.11 4.64 3.09
N SER A 28 -16.10 3.87 2.66
CA SER A 28 -16.22 2.44 2.94
C SER A 28 -16.96 1.71 1.82
N ALA A 29 -16.69 0.42 1.68
CA ALA A 29 -17.36 -0.49 0.76
C ALA A 29 -17.54 -1.85 1.46
N SER A 30 -18.62 -2.57 1.14
CA SER A 30 -18.81 -3.95 1.63
C SER A 30 -17.74 -4.90 1.09
N MET A 31 -17.54 -6.04 1.74
CA MET A 31 -16.62 -7.07 1.27
C MET A 31 -17.16 -7.71 -0.02
N PRO A 32 -16.31 -8.00 -1.03
CA PRO A 32 -16.74 -8.78 -2.18
C PRO A 32 -17.20 -10.18 -1.75
N PRO A 33 -18.31 -10.69 -2.30
CA PRO A 33 -18.74 -12.07 -2.09
C PRO A 33 -17.66 -13.07 -2.52
N HIS A 34 -17.36 -14.05 -1.66
CA HIS A 34 -16.26 -15.01 -1.87
C HIS A 34 -16.51 -16.03 -2.99
N GLN A 35 -17.76 -16.25 -3.42
CA GLN A 35 -18.13 -17.33 -4.35
C GLN A 35 -18.82 -16.89 -5.65
N SER A 36 -18.91 -15.59 -5.95
CA SER A 36 -19.61 -15.12 -7.15
C SER A 36 -18.63 -14.75 -8.27
N GLY A 37 -18.48 -15.60 -9.29
CA GLY A 37 -17.61 -15.32 -10.44
C GLY A 37 -17.98 -14.08 -11.28
N GLY A 38 -19.15 -13.46 -11.05
CA GLY A 38 -19.67 -12.34 -11.86
C GLY A 38 -19.72 -10.97 -11.18
N GLY A 39 -19.67 -10.89 -9.84
CA GLY A 39 -19.93 -9.66 -9.08
C GLY A 39 -21.06 -9.82 -8.07
N GLY A 40 -21.38 -8.72 -7.38
CA GLY A 40 -22.41 -8.72 -6.34
C GLY A 40 -22.82 -7.32 -5.91
N MET A 41 -23.75 -7.26 -4.95
CA MET A 41 -24.20 -6.00 -4.38
C MET A 41 -23.08 -5.39 -3.52
N CYS A 42 -22.59 -4.24 -3.95
CA CYS A 42 -21.63 -3.43 -3.21
C CYS A 42 -22.36 -2.27 -2.55
N SER A 43 -22.40 -2.23 -1.22
CA SER A 43 -22.89 -1.09 -0.46
C SER A 43 -21.71 -0.18 -0.08
N MET A 44 -21.77 1.08 -0.47
CA MET A 44 -20.68 2.04 -0.31
C MET A 44 -21.15 3.31 0.38
N SER A 45 -20.27 3.89 1.19
CA SER A 45 -20.36 5.27 1.66
C SER A 45 -19.36 6.11 0.88
N LEU A 46 -19.84 7.16 0.22
CA LEU A 46 -19.10 7.97 -0.74
C LEU A 46 -19.14 9.44 -0.34
N VAL A 47 -18.09 10.17 -0.67
CA VAL A 47 -18.07 11.64 -0.68
C VAL A 47 -17.98 12.09 -2.13
N ILE A 48 -19.03 12.75 -2.62
CA ILE A 48 -19.11 13.28 -3.98
C ILE A 48 -18.54 14.69 -4.00
N THR A 49 -17.61 14.94 -4.91
CA THR A 49 -17.02 16.26 -5.16
C THR A 49 -17.19 16.59 -6.63
N ILE A 50 -17.85 17.72 -6.90
CA ILE A 50 -17.98 18.31 -8.24
C ILE A 50 -17.56 19.78 -8.21
N PRO A 51 -17.16 20.38 -9.34
CA PRO A 51 -16.81 21.79 -9.41
C PRO A 51 -17.93 22.70 -8.91
N ASP A 52 -17.58 23.77 -8.22
CA ASP A 52 -18.47 24.85 -7.77
C ASP A 52 -19.60 24.42 -6.81
N GLN A 53 -19.51 23.23 -6.21
CA GLN A 53 -20.44 22.74 -5.19
C GLN A 53 -19.69 22.20 -3.96
N PRO A 54 -20.29 22.28 -2.77
CA PRO A 54 -19.73 21.63 -1.59
C PRO A 54 -19.76 20.11 -1.76
N SER A 55 -18.76 19.44 -1.19
CA SER A 55 -18.72 17.97 -1.18
C SER A 55 -19.88 17.40 -0.36
N VAL A 56 -20.51 16.33 -0.86
CA VAL A 56 -21.71 15.73 -0.24
C VAL A 56 -21.46 14.26 0.11
N ALA A 57 -21.76 13.89 1.35
CA ALA A 57 -21.74 12.49 1.79
C ALA A 57 -23.02 11.76 1.37
N VAL A 58 -22.87 10.57 0.78
CA VAL A 58 -23.97 9.74 0.27
C VAL A 58 -23.69 8.26 0.50
N THR A 59 -24.76 7.48 0.67
CA THR A 59 -24.68 6.02 0.67
C THR A 59 -25.31 5.50 -0.62
N LYS A 60 -24.65 4.55 -1.29
CA LYS A 60 -25.14 3.94 -2.53
C LYS A 60 -24.89 2.44 -2.52
N ALA A 61 -25.89 1.68 -2.94
CA ALA A 61 -25.74 0.27 -3.27
C ALA A 61 -25.79 0.10 -4.79
N SER A 62 -24.87 -0.69 -5.35
CA SER A 62 -24.80 -0.95 -6.80
C SER A 62 -24.24 -2.34 -7.06
N ILE A 63 -24.62 -2.95 -8.18
CA ILE A 63 -24.06 -4.23 -8.60
C ILE A 63 -22.68 -3.95 -9.20
N VAL A 64 -21.63 -4.51 -8.59
CA VAL A 64 -20.25 -4.28 -8.99
C VAL A 64 -19.58 -5.62 -9.29
N THR A 65 -18.85 -5.67 -10.41
CA THR A 65 -18.02 -6.83 -10.75
C THR A 65 -16.86 -6.96 -9.77
N LEU A 66 -16.46 -8.18 -9.40
CA LEU A 66 -15.31 -8.40 -8.51
C LEU A 66 -14.04 -7.66 -8.96
N ALA A 67 -13.79 -7.62 -10.28
CA ALA A 67 -12.61 -6.97 -10.84
C ALA A 67 -12.57 -5.45 -10.62
N LYS A 68 -13.73 -4.80 -10.43
CA LYS A 68 -13.84 -3.34 -10.21
C LYS A 68 -14.29 -2.99 -8.80
N TRP A 69 -14.34 -3.98 -7.91
CA TRP A 69 -14.74 -3.78 -6.52
C TRP A 69 -13.82 -2.74 -5.86
N PRO A 70 -14.37 -1.63 -5.34
CA PRO A 70 -13.55 -0.54 -4.84
C PRO A 70 -13.00 -0.84 -3.44
N MET A 71 -11.82 -0.30 -3.17
CA MET A 71 -11.27 -0.25 -1.81
C MET A 71 -11.60 1.10 -1.16
N PRO A 72 -11.70 1.17 0.18
CA PRO A 72 -11.68 2.45 0.88
C PRO A 72 -10.52 3.35 0.43
N GLY A 73 -10.77 4.65 0.28
CA GLY A 73 -9.85 5.65 -0.26
C GLY A 73 -9.86 5.76 -1.79
N THR A 74 -10.45 4.81 -2.52
CA THR A 74 -10.49 4.86 -4.00
C THR A 74 -11.31 6.06 -4.48
N LEU A 75 -10.82 6.75 -5.51
CA LEU A 75 -11.59 7.77 -6.24
C LEU A 75 -12.29 7.12 -7.44
N LEU A 76 -13.61 7.23 -7.49
CA LEU A 76 -14.43 6.74 -8.59
C LEU A 76 -14.85 7.91 -9.48
N PRO A 77 -14.74 7.79 -10.82
CA PRO A 77 -15.28 8.77 -11.74
C PRO A 77 -16.80 8.76 -11.64
N VAL A 78 -17.39 9.94 -11.47
CA VAL A 78 -18.84 10.10 -11.43
C VAL A 78 -19.31 11.19 -12.38
N LEU A 79 -20.55 11.05 -12.80
CA LEU A 79 -21.34 12.10 -13.41
C LEU A 79 -22.46 12.43 -12.42
N ALA A 80 -22.42 13.64 -11.85
CA ALA A 80 -23.40 14.12 -10.89
C ALA A 80 -24.14 15.34 -11.44
N GLU A 81 -25.39 15.52 -11.02
CA GLU A 81 -26.19 16.67 -11.39
C GLU A 81 -25.59 17.95 -10.77
N ARG A 82 -25.41 19.02 -11.57
CA ARG A 82 -24.85 20.29 -11.08
C ARG A 82 -25.63 20.90 -9.91
N THR A 83 -26.96 20.80 -9.98
CA THR A 83 -27.88 21.40 -9.02
C THR A 83 -28.11 20.54 -7.77
N ASP A 84 -27.79 19.24 -7.85
CA ASP A 84 -28.01 18.28 -6.77
C ASP A 84 -27.00 17.13 -6.85
N PRO A 85 -25.80 17.26 -6.25
CA PRO A 85 -24.73 16.26 -6.34
C PRO A 85 -25.12 14.87 -5.81
N LYS A 86 -26.24 14.73 -5.08
CA LYS A 86 -26.76 13.44 -4.62
C LYS A 86 -27.37 12.62 -5.76
N ARG A 87 -27.75 13.27 -6.86
CA ARG A 87 -28.17 12.59 -8.10
C ARG A 87 -26.95 12.37 -8.98
N PHE A 88 -26.37 11.18 -8.88
CA PHE A 88 -25.17 10.81 -9.62
C PHE A 88 -25.18 9.36 -10.07
N HIS A 89 -24.36 9.07 -11.06
CA HIS A 89 -23.97 7.72 -11.43
C HIS A 89 -22.45 7.59 -11.49
N ILE A 90 -21.97 6.39 -11.17
CA ILE A 90 -20.56 6.06 -11.24
C ILE A 90 -20.28 5.58 -12.66
N VAL A 91 -19.24 6.12 -13.28
CA VAL A 91 -18.86 5.74 -14.65
C VAL A 91 -17.98 4.50 -14.59
N TRP A 92 -18.61 3.35 -14.37
CA TRP A 92 -17.90 2.09 -14.14
C TRP A 92 -17.00 1.68 -15.31
N ASP A 93 -17.31 2.09 -16.54
CA ASP A 93 -16.46 1.85 -17.71
C ASP A 93 -15.07 2.49 -17.59
N GLU A 94 -14.98 3.66 -16.93
CA GLU A 94 -13.73 4.37 -16.69
C GLU A 94 -12.99 3.88 -15.43
N VAL A 95 -13.64 3.04 -14.61
CA VAL A 95 -13.02 2.47 -13.41
C VAL A 95 -12.02 1.36 -13.81
N PRO A 96 -10.72 1.51 -13.47
CA PRO A 96 -9.73 0.48 -13.75
C PRO A 96 -10.04 -0.82 -13.02
N THR A 97 -9.71 -1.95 -13.63
CA THR A 97 -9.80 -3.24 -12.92
C THR A 97 -8.66 -3.40 -11.93
N GLY A 98 -8.77 -4.34 -10.98
CA GLY A 98 -7.69 -4.69 -10.06
C GLY A 98 -6.41 -5.12 -10.79
N ARG A 99 -6.53 -5.79 -11.94
CA ARG A 99 -5.40 -6.15 -12.80
C ARG A 99 -4.71 -4.91 -13.39
N ASP A 100 -5.50 -3.95 -13.86
CA ASP A 100 -4.97 -2.70 -14.42
C ASP A 100 -4.27 -1.87 -13.34
N ARG A 101 -4.88 -1.76 -12.15
CA ARG A 101 -4.26 -1.08 -11.00
C ARG A 101 -2.95 -1.76 -10.59
N GLY A 102 -2.93 -3.08 -10.49
CA GLY A 102 -1.73 -3.85 -10.16
C GLY A 102 -0.61 -3.65 -11.19
N ALA A 103 -0.95 -3.65 -12.49
CA ALA A 103 0.01 -3.38 -13.56
C ALA A 103 0.57 -1.95 -13.49
N GLN A 104 -0.30 -0.94 -13.29
CA GLN A 104 0.12 0.46 -13.14
C GLN A 104 1.00 0.66 -11.91
N GLN A 105 0.66 0.02 -10.78
CA GLN A 105 1.46 0.10 -9.56
C GLN A 105 2.84 -0.57 -9.75
N ALA A 106 2.88 -1.75 -10.37
CA ALA A 106 4.14 -2.43 -10.68
C ALA A 106 5.03 -1.57 -11.60
N GLN A 107 4.43 -0.92 -12.60
CA GLN A 107 5.12 0.00 -13.50
C GLN A 107 5.72 1.20 -12.74
N GLN A 108 4.94 1.84 -11.86
CA GLN A 108 5.43 2.95 -11.05
C GLN A 108 6.55 2.55 -10.07
N VAL A 109 6.51 1.33 -9.53
CA VAL A 109 7.59 0.80 -8.68
C VAL A 109 8.84 0.54 -9.51
N ALA A 110 8.70 -0.05 -10.70
CA ALA A 110 9.82 -0.28 -11.62
C ALA A 110 10.48 1.05 -12.05
N GLU A 111 9.68 2.07 -12.39
CA GLU A 111 10.17 3.40 -12.74
C GLU A 111 10.96 4.05 -11.59
N ARG A 112 10.47 3.90 -10.35
CA ARG A 112 11.21 4.36 -9.16
C ARG A 112 12.55 3.64 -8.98
N LEU A 113 12.57 2.31 -9.11
CA LEU A 113 13.81 1.53 -8.98
C LEU A 113 14.81 1.85 -10.10
N ASN A 114 14.34 2.06 -11.32
CA ASN A 114 15.18 2.45 -12.45
C ASN A 114 15.72 3.88 -12.29
N GLY A 115 14.91 4.81 -11.76
CA GLY A 115 15.35 6.17 -11.42
C GLY A 115 16.39 6.20 -10.30
N MET A 116 16.30 5.28 -9.33
CA MET A 116 17.28 5.16 -8.25
C MET A 116 18.58 4.46 -8.69
N ALA A 117 18.51 3.54 -9.65
CA ALA A 117 19.67 2.85 -10.22
C ALA A 117 20.42 3.68 -11.29
N GLY A 118 19.79 4.73 -11.81
CA GLY A 118 20.38 5.66 -12.77
C GLY A 118 20.71 7.02 -12.15
N GLY A 119 21.89 7.19 -11.57
CA GLY A 119 22.42 8.52 -11.24
C GLY A 119 23.96 8.57 -11.23
N PRO A 120 24.62 9.68 -11.63
CA PRO A 120 24.37 10.57 -12.76
C PRO A 120 25.40 10.33 -13.88
N ALA A 121 24.97 10.05 -15.10
CA ALA A 121 25.85 10.18 -16.27
C ALA A 121 25.73 11.61 -16.81
N ALA A 122 26.68 12.46 -16.43
CA ALA A 122 27.08 13.72 -17.08
C ALA A 122 25.95 14.72 -17.46
N ALA A 123 25.55 15.54 -16.48
CA ALA A 123 24.97 16.85 -16.76
C ALA A 123 26.02 17.95 -16.49
N THR A 124 26.96 18.13 -17.42
CA THR A 124 27.61 19.43 -17.62
C THR A 124 26.62 20.33 -18.35
N GLY A 125 25.80 21.03 -17.58
CA GLY A 125 24.82 21.98 -18.09
C GLY A 125 24.03 22.59 -16.94
N ALA A 126 24.55 23.67 -16.38
CA ALA A 126 23.90 24.45 -15.34
C ALA A 126 22.55 25.02 -15.87
N GLY A 127 21.46 24.44 -15.40
CA GLY A 127 20.12 25.04 -15.38
C GLY A 127 19.59 24.90 -13.95
N PRO A 128 18.88 25.91 -13.40
CA PRO A 128 18.50 25.89 -12.00
C PRO A 128 17.59 24.69 -11.74
N ALA A 129 18.08 23.76 -10.92
CA ALA A 129 17.32 22.61 -10.46
C ALA A 129 16.06 23.12 -9.75
N SER A 130 14.90 22.75 -10.29
CA SER A 130 13.61 22.95 -9.62
C SER A 130 13.62 22.07 -8.38
N ARG A 131 13.99 22.68 -7.25
CA ARG A 131 13.92 22.08 -5.91
C ARG A 131 12.43 21.88 -5.62
N THR A 132 11.94 20.65 -5.74
CA THR A 132 10.60 20.29 -5.27
C THR A 132 10.59 20.42 -3.76
N THR A 133 10.27 21.61 -3.26
CA THR A 133 10.05 21.85 -1.83
C THR A 133 8.81 21.07 -1.40
N THR A 134 9.02 19.96 -0.71
CA THR A 134 7.95 19.20 -0.04
C THR A 134 7.46 20.03 1.15
N SER A 135 6.55 20.98 0.91
CA SER A 135 6.03 21.84 1.97
C SER A 135 5.09 21.03 2.85
N VAL A 136 5.55 20.63 4.04
CA VAL A 136 4.72 20.03 5.08
C VAL A 136 3.94 21.15 5.78
N THR A 137 2.61 21.07 5.81
CA THR A 137 1.75 22.00 6.56
C THR A 137 1.35 21.39 7.89
N VAL A 138 1.61 22.08 9.00
CA VAL A 138 1.16 21.71 10.34
C VAL A 138 0.05 22.67 10.75
N ASN A 139 -1.15 22.15 11.00
CA ASN A 139 -2.34 22.94 11.38
C ASN A 139 -2.67 24.10 10.43
N GLY A 140 -2.46 23.91 9.11
CA GLY A 140 -2.79 24.90 8.09
C GLY A 140 -1.75 26.01 7.89
N ALA A 141 -0.66 26.02 8.65
CA ALA A 141 0.51 26.86 8.40
C ALA A 141 1.66 26.03 7.80
N PRO A 142 2.52 26.58 6.91
CA PRO A 142 3.73 25.90 6.49
C PRO A 142 4.60 25.64 7.72
N ALA A 143 4.98 24.38 7.94
CA ALA A 143 5.79 23.98 9.08
C ALA A 143 7.12 24.73 9.04
N THR A 144 7.55 25.27 10.17
CA THR A 144 8.85 25.91 10.24
C THR A 144 9.95 24.84 10.23
N PRO A 145 11.17 25.14 9.77
CA PRO A 145 12.29 24.19 9.81
C PRO A 145 12.56 23.63 11.21
N ALA A 146 12.26 24.38 12.27
CA ALA A 146 12.40 23.92 13.64
C ALA A 146 11.35 22.86 14.03
N ASP A 147 10.11 22.99 13.53
CA ASP A 147 9.05 22.00 13.76
C ASP A 147 9.35 20.70 13.03
N ILE A 148 9.87 20.82 11.81
CA ILE A 148 10.26 19.68 10.98
C ILE A 148 11.41 18.94 11.66
N ALA A 149 12.48 19.63 12.06
CA ALA A 149 13.62 19.01 12.75
C ALA A 149 13.25 18.28 14.06
N ALA A 150 12.28 18.81 14.82
CA ALA A 150 11.79 18.15 16.03
C ALA A 150 11.04 16.84 15.70
N PHE A 151 10.31 16.81 14.60
CA PHE A 151 9.59 15.64 14.13
C PHE A 151 10.52 14.62 13.46
N GLU A 152 11.54 15.07 12.73
CA GLU A 152 12.61 14.22 12.19
C GLU A 152 13.38 13.52 13.32
N ALA A 153 13.71 14.25 14.38
CA ALA A 153 14.32 13.67 15.58
C ALA A 153 13.44 12.60 16.25
N MET A 154 12.10 12.76 16.18
CA MET A 154 11.16 11.80 16.75
C MET A 154 10.93 10.57 15.86
N THR A 155 10.95 10.74 14.54
CA THR A 155 10.56 9.69 13.58
C THR A 155 11.73 9.01 12.90
N GLY A 156 12.93 9.57 12.97
CA GLY A 156 14.11 9.02 12.31
C GLY A 156 14.08 9.19 10.78
N MET A 157 13.14 9.95 10.23
CA MET A 157 12.99 10.19 8.79
C MET A 157 13.39 11.62 8.43
N ASP A 158 14.06 11.78 7.29
CA ASP A 158 14.42 13.07 6.69
C ASP A 158 13.20 13.58 5.90
N LEU A 159 12.53 14.60 6.42
CA LEU A 159 11.25 15.07 5.92
C LEU A 159 11.38 16.29 5.02
N ASP A 160 12.43 17.09 5.19
CA ASP A 160 12.72 18.24 4.33
C ASP A 160 13.71 17.94 3.20
N GLY A 161 14.34 16.76 3.23
CA GLY A 161 15.25 16.28 2.19
C GLY A 161 16.62 16.96 2.24
N ASP A 162 17.02 17.52 3.38
CA ASP A 162 18.33 18.14 3.56
C ASP A 162 19.44 17.11 3.82
N GLY A 163 19.08 15.83 4.00
CA GLY A 163 20.00 14.73 4.26
C GLY A 163 20.40 14.59 5.72
N VAL A 164 19.73 15.29 6.64
CA VAL A 164 20.02 15.34 8.07
C VAL A 164 18.75 15.04 8.86
N VAL A 165 18.76 13.92 9.61
CA VAL A 165 17.69 13.63 10.58
C VAL A 165 18.06 14.31 11.90
N GLY A 166 17.23 15.25 12.36
CA GLY A 166 17.53 16.20 13.45
C GLY A 166 18.14 15.61 14.74
N GLY A 167 19.14 16.34 15.28
CA GLY A 167 19.73 16.12 16.60
C GLY A 167 21.22 15.72 16.58
N SER A 168 22.12 16.70 16.51
CA SER A 168 23.57 16.54 16.69
C SER A 168 24.25 15.48 15.80
N GLY A 169 24.45 15.83 14.53
CA GLY A 169 25.62 15.43 13.75
C GLY A 169 25.97 13.94 13.75
N ALA A 170 25.07 13.09 13.25
CA ALA A 170 25.45 11.80 12.68
C ALA A 170 25.05 11.81 11.20
N PRO A 171 25.99 11.76 10.25
CA PRO A 171 25.63 11.53 8.86
C PRO A 171 24.99 10.15 8.77
N SER A 172 23.73 10.09 8.35
CA SER A 172 23.09 8.82 7.98
C SER A 172 23.80 8.29 6.74
N SER A 173 24.82 7.47 6.96
CA SER A 173 25.56 6.76 5.93
C SER A 173 24.67 5.72 5.28
N HIS A 174 23.83 6.13 4.32
CA HIS A 174 23.44 5.26 3.22
C HIS A 174 24.62 5.13 2.24
N GLN A 175 25.74 4.62 2.75
CA GLN A 175 26.78 4.04 1.91
C GLN A 175 26.29 2.64 1.52
N ALA A 176 25.99 2.47 0.23
CA ALA A 176 25.83 1.15 -0.35
C ALA A 176 26.98 0.24 0.12
N PRO A 177 26.73 -1.00 0.60
CA PRO A 177 27.80 -1.85 1.10
C PRO A 177 28.73 -2.21 -0.06
N THR A 178 29.82 -1.45 -0.20
CA THR A 178 30.94 -1.84 -1.02
C THR A 178 31.64 -2.92 -0.21
N ARG A 179 31.48 -4.18 -0.61
CA ARG A 179 32.18 -5.31 -0.02
C ARG A 179 33.69 -5.13 -0.23
N THR A 180 34.35 -4.50 0.72
CA THR A 180 35.80 -4.62 0.86
C THR A 180 36.07 -5.88 1.66
N VAL A 181 36.51 -6.94 0.98
CA VAL A 181 36.99 -8.15 1.63
C VAL A 181 38.35 -7.85 2.25
N THR A 182 38.36 -7.56 3.55
CA THR A 182 39.58 -7.57 4.35
C THR A 182 39.64 -8.91 5.06
N ALA A 183 40.67 -9.71 4.73
CA ALA A 183 40.89 -11.01 5.37
C ALA A 183 41.12 -10.82 6.88
N ILE A 184 40.27 -11.46 7.69
CA ILE A 184 40.40 -11.50 9.15
C ILE A 184 41.21 -12.75 9.48
N SER A 185 42.40 -12.57 10.05
CA SER A 185 43.26 -13.67 10.52
C SER A 185 42.56 -14.50 11.61
N GLY A 186 42.86 -15.81 11.64
CA GLY A 186 42.08 -16.84 12.33
C GLY A 186 41.89 -16.73 13.85
N ASP A 187 42.58 -15.82 14.54
CA ASP A 187 42.49 -15.68 16.01
C ASP A 187 41.25 -14.91 16.50
N ALA A 188 40.69 -14.01 15.66
CA ALA A 188 39.53 -13.21 16.06
C ALA A 188 38.21 -14.00 16.05
N LEU A 189 38.15 -15.11 15.30
CA LEU A 189 36.95 -15.95 15.19
C LEU A 189 36.69 -16.76 16.48
N ALA A 190 37.75 -17.20 17.16
CA ALA A 190 37.65 -17.99 18.39
C ALA A 190 37.08 -17.17 19.57
N GLN A 191 37.40 -15.87 19.65
CA GLN A 191 36.88 -14.99 20.71
C GLN A 191 35.40 -14.61 20.54
N VAL A 192 34.90 -14.57 19.31
CA VAL A 192 33.49 -14.25 19.02
C VAL A 192 32.59 -15.48 19.25
N LEU A 193 33.07 -16.68 18.91
CA LEU A 193 32.34 -17.93 19.17
C LEU A 193 32.21 -18.24 20.68
N GLY A 194 33.23 -17.92 21.49
CA GLY A 194 33.16 -18.09 22.95
C GLY A 194 32.13 -17.21 23.66
N LYS A 195 31.77 -16.06 23.08
CA LYS A 195 30.80 -15.12 23.66
C LYS A 195 29.34 -15.43 23.32
N LEU A 196 29.06 -16.24 22.31
CA LEU A 196 27.68 -16.66 21.97
C LEU A 196 27.19 -17.86 22.79
N ALA A 197 28.08 -18.59 23.47
CA ALA A 197 27.71 -19.80 24.22
C ALA A 197 27.23 -19.54 25.66
N GLY A 198 27.14 -18.28 26.09
CA GLY A 198 26.90 -17.94 27.50
C GLY A 198 25.92 -16.79 27.70
N SER A 199 24.67 -16.92 27.26
CA SER A 199 23.57 -16.14 27.85
C SER A 199 22.23 -16.78 27.51
N GLY A 200 21.62 -17.44 28.51
CA GLY A 200 20.26 -17.95 28.43
C GLY A 200 19.24 -16.83 28.57
N ALA A 201 18.25 -16.81 27.69
CA ALA A 201 16.99 -16.08 27.86
C ALA A 201 15.88 -16.77 27.04
N ALA A 202 15.07 -17.58 27.70
CA ALA A 202 13.67 -17.83 27.35
C ALA A 202 12.82 -16.92 28.27
N PRO A 203 11.63 -16.41 27.87
CA PRO A 203 10.61 -17.12 27.09
C PRO A 203 10.00 -16.30 25.92
N ALA A 204 10.05 -16.85 24.70
CA ALA A 204 9.30 -16.37 23.53
C ALA A 204 8.92 -17.51 22.56
N ALA A 205 8.99 -18.77 23.03
CA ALA A 205 8.92 -19.95 22.16
C ALA A 205 7.51 -20.51 21.96
N GLU A 206 6.55 -20.24 22.85
CA GLU A 206 5.19 -20.83 22.77
C GLU A 206 4.25 -20.09 21.80
N GLU A 207 4.34 -18.75 21.67
CA GLU A 207 3.52 -18.01 20.67
C GLU A 207 3.92 -18.35 19.23
N ASP A 208 5.18 -18.69 19.01
CA ASP A 208 5.71 -18.99 17.68
C ASP A 208 5.32 -20.41 17.21
N THR A 209 5.10 -21.37 18.12
CA THR A 209 4.61 -22.71 17.75
C THR A 209 3.13 -22.68 17.36
N VAL A 210 2.31 -21.96 18.12
CA VAL A 210 0.87 -21.77 17.82
C VAL A 210 0.71 -21.06 16.48
N SER A 211 1.43 -19.95 16.26
CA SER A 211 1.40 -19.20 14.99
C SER A 211 1.83 -20.04 13.78
N ARG A 212 2.82 -20.93 13.95
CA ARG A 212 3.25 -21.86 12.90
C ARG A 212 2.20 -22.93 12.60
N LEU A 213 1.47 -23.41 13.61
CA LEU A 213 0.38 -24.38 13.42
C LEU A 213 -0.83 -23.78 12.71
N GLU A 214 -1.22 -22.54 13.05
CA GLU A 214 -2.29 -21.83 12.36
C GLU A 214 -1.96 -21.60 10.88
N ARG A 215 -0.71 -21.24 10.59
CA ARG A 215 -0.24 -21.07 9.21
C ARG A 215 -0.23 -22.39 8.44
N ALA A 216 0.14 -23.50 9.07
CA ALA A 216 0.07 -24.81 8.43
C ALA A 216 -1.39 -25.24 8.16
N ALA A 217 -2.31 -24.93 9.06
CA ALA A 217 -3.74 -25.24 8.90
C ALA A 217 -4.37 -24.44 7.77
N ALA A 218 -4.04 -23.15 7.66
CA ALA A 218 -4.49 -22.31 6.55
C ALA A 218 -3.97 -22.80 5.18
N LEU A 219 -2.78 -23.40 5.14
CA LEU A 219 -2.21 -24.00 3.92
C LEU A 219 -2.87 -25.33 3.54
N TYR A 220 -3.34 -26.10 4.52
CA TYR A 220 -4.12 -27.32 4.28
C TYR A 220 -5.55 -26.99 3.80
N GLU A 221 -6.23 -26.02 4.44
CA GLU A 221 -7.59 -25.61 4.06
C GLU A 221 -7.65 -24.94 2.67
N SER A 222 -6.57 -24.27 2.26
CA SER A 222 -6.43 -23.74 0.90
C SER A 222 -6.08 -24.81 -0.15
N GLY A 223 -5.88 -26.07 0.26
CA GLY A 223 -5.53 -27.19 -0.62
C GLY A 223 -4.12 -27.12 -1.19
N ALA A 224 -3.28 -26.20 -0.69
CA ALA A 224 -1.91 -26.02 -1.11
C ALA A 224 -0.97 -27.08 -0.51
N LEU A 225 -1.36 -27.70 0.60
CA LEU A 225 -0.72 -28.87 1.20
C LEU A 225 -1.67 -30.06 1.20
N THR A 226 -1.16 -31.23 0.82
CA THR A 226 -1.90 -32.49 1.00
C THR A 226 -1.94 -32.87 2.48
N HIS A 227 -2.89 -33.73 2.87
CA HIS A 227 -3.08 -34.14 4.27
C HIS A 227 -1.81 -34.75 4.89
N ALA A 228 -1.03 -35.49 4.10
CA ALA A 228 0.22 -36.11 4.54
C ALA A 228 1.33 -35.07 4.82
N GLU A 229 1.38 -34.00 4.04
CA GLU A 229 2.37 -32.92 4.19
C GLU A 229 2.03 -32.02 5.38
N PHE A 230 0.74 -31.81 5.64
CA PHE A 230 0.27 -31.08 6.82
C PHE A 230 0.59 -31.81 8.13
N GLU A 231 0.37 -33.13 8.18
CA GLU A 231 0.72 -33.98 9.32
C GLU A 231 2.23 -34.03 9.58
N ALA A 232 3.06 -33.97 8.53
CA ALA A 232 4.52 -33.89 8.66
C ALA A 232 4.99 -32.53 9.19
N ALA A 233 4.40 -31.43 8.70
CA ALA A 233 4.70 -30.08 9.19
C ALA A 233 4.28 -29.89 10.65
N LYS A 234 3.10 -30.41 11.03
CA LYS A 234 2.59 -30.38 12.42
C LYS A 234 3.52 -31.13 13.38
N ARG A 235 4.00 -32.32 13.02
CA ARG A 235 4.96 -33.08 13.84
C ARG A 235 6.29 -32.35 14.03
N ARG A 236 6.80 -31.74 12.95
CA ARG A 236 8.03 -30.93 13.00
C ARG A 236 7.90 -29.70 13.91
N ILE A 237 6.72 -29.07 13.93
CA ILE A 237 6.45 -27.90 14.76
C ILE A 237 6.26 -28.28 16.25
N LEU A 238 5.69 -29.46 16.52
CA LEU A 238 5.49 -29.95 17.88
C LEU A 238 6.77 -30.55 18.51
N GLY A 239 7.87 -30.62 17.74
CA GLY A 239 9.17 -31.10 18.23
C GLY A 239 9.28 -32.63 18.33
N ASP A 240 8.41 -33.37 17.65
CA ASP A 240 8.46 -34.84 17.61
C ASP A 240 9.33 -35.28 16.42
N GLU A 241 10.63 -34.95 16.45
CA GLU A 241 11.65 -35.66 15.66
C GLU A 241 12.42 -36.58 16.62
N ALA A 242 12.22 -37.89 16.43
CA ALA A 242 13.19 -38.92 16.80
C ALA A 242 14.21 -39.08 15.67
#